data_AF-A0A2K3L6I5-F1
#
_entry.id   AF-A0A2K3L6I5-F1
#
_cell.length_a   1.000
_cell.length_b   1.000
_cell.length_c   1.000
_cell.angle_alpha   90.00
_cell.angle_beta   90.00
_cell.angle_gamma   90.00
#
_symmetry.space_group_name_H-M   'P 1'
#
loop_
_entity.id
_entity.type
_entity.pdbx_description
1 polymer ?
#
loop_
_entity_poly.entity_id
_entity_poly.type
_entity_poly.pdbx_seq_one_letter_code
_entity_poly.pdbx_strand_id
1 'polypeptide(L)'
;VNNTKRELHNVFIANLYRDDLFEEMLQEPAEIAVKRKRCRELLRAYQQAYRDLDELPLEAETVEWGHSSSETTGLPKIRGLPTSSMYSTSSSGDNI
;
A
#
# COMPACT_ATOMS: atom_id res chain seq x y z
N VAL A 1 33.13 -18.33 40.02
CA VAL A 1 31.99 -18.15 39.07
C VAL A 1 30.73 -17.66 39.78
N ASN A 2 30.17 -18.40 40.75
CA ASN A 2 28.91 -17.99 41.41
C ASN A 2 29.02 -16.69 42.23
N ASN A 3 30.15 -16.44 42.89
CA ASN A 3 30.33 -15.20 43.64
C ASN A 3 30.29 -13.96 42.73
N THR A 4 31.07 -14.01 41.65
CA THR A 4 31.17 -12.95 40.64
C THR A 4 29.82 -12.68 39.96
N LYS A 5 29.05 -13.73 39.64
CA LYS A 5 27.69 -13.59 39.10
C LYS A 5 26.79 -12.79 40.06
N ARG A 6 26.81 -13.14 41.34
CA ARG A 6 25.96 -12.53 42.37
C ARG A 6 26.39 -11.10 42.69
N GLU A 7 27.69 -10.82 42.72
CA GLU A 7 28.23 -9.45 42.83
C GLU A 7 27.80 -8.58 41.65
N LEU A 8 27.90 -9.07 40.42
CA LEU A 8 27.45 -8.33 39.24
C LEU A 8 25.96 -7.99 39.31
N HIS A 9 25.10 -8.95 39.69
CA HIS A 9 23.67 -8.68 39.88
C HIS A 9 23.42 -7.59 40.94
N ASN A 10 24.10 -7.67 42.08
CA ASN A 10 23.93 -6.68 43.15
C ASN A 10 24.40 -5.28 42.71
N VAL A 11 25.49 -5.20 41.95
CA VAL A 11 25.99 -3.95 41.39
C VAL A 11 25.01 -3.37 40.38
N PHE A 12 24.41 -4.18 39.51
CA PHE A 12 23.40 -3.69 38.56
C PHE A 12 22.12 -3.21 39.25
N ILE A 13 21.66 -3.91 40.29
CA ILE A 13 20.51 -3.46 41.07
C ILE A 13 20.82 -2.13 41.76
N ALA A 14 21.96 -2.03 42.45
CA ALA A 14 22.33 -0.83 43.19
C ALA A 14 22.60 0.39 42.32
N ASN A 15 23.03 0.20 41.06
CA ASN A 15 23.44 1.30 40.19
C ASN A 15 22.45 1.62 39.06
N LEU A 16 21.68 0.65 38.57
CA LEU A 16 20.78 0.84 37.41
C LEU A 16 19.30 0.93 37.79
N TYR A 17 18.89 0.35 38.94
CA TYR A 17 17.51 0.44 39.41
C TYR A 17 17.32 1.63 40.35
N ARG A 18 17.61 2.84 39.83
CA ARG A 18 17.34 4.07 40.56
C ARG A 18 16.39 4.94 39.75
N ASP A 19 15.42 5.54 40.43
CA ASP A 19 14.35 6.30 39.80
C ASP A 19 14.87 7.51 39.03
N ASP A 20 16.00 8.08 39.45
CA ASP A 20 16.68 9.21 38.81
C ASP A 20 17.43 8.85 37.52
N LEU A 21 17.73 7.56 37.30
CA LEU A 21 18.51 7.10 36.15
C LEU A 21 17.65 6.46 35.05
N PHE A 22 16.41 6.06 35.36
CA PHE A 22 15.53 5.40 34.39
C PHE A 22 15.15 6.30 33.23
N GLU A 23 14.91 7.59 33.46
CA GLU A 23 14.55 8.54 32.39
C GLU A 23 15.65 8.62 31.31
N GLU A 24 16.91 8.64 31.74
CA GLU A 24 18.07 8.69 30.85
C GLU A 24 18.32 7.32 30.19
N MET A 25 18.34 6.24 30.98
CA MET A 25 18.66 4.89 30.49
C MET A 25 17.59 4.30 29.58
N LEU A 26 16.31 4.67 29.80
CA LEU A 26 15.18 4.17 29.01
C LEU A 26 14.79 5.15 27.90
N GLN A 27 15.58 6.21 27.68
CA GLN A 27 15.33 7.14 26.58
C GLN A 27 15.46 6.41 25.23
N GLU A 28 14.37 6.39 24.48
CA GLU A 28 14.36 5.81 23.13
C GLU A 28 15.29 6.64 22.22
N PRO A 29 16.22 5.99 21.47
CA PRO A 29 17.04 6.67 20.50
C PRO A 29 16.18 7.41 19.46
N ALA A 30 16.59 8.63 19.08
CA ALA A 30 15.82 9.51 18.20
C ALA A 30 15.44 8.85 16.86
N GLU A 31 16.35 8.08 16.27
CA GLU A 31 16.09 7.34 15.04
C GLU A 31 14.97 6.31 15.18
N ILE A 32 14.92 5.62 16.32
CA ILE A 32 13.88 4.64 16.63
C ILE A 32 12.56 5.37 16.86
N ALA A 33 12.55 6.47 17.60
CA ALA A 33 11.36 7.28 17.84
C ALA A 33 10.73 7.80 16.53
N VAL A 34 11.55 8.26 15.58
CA VAL A 34 11.11 8.71 14.24
C VAL A 34 10.54 7.54 13.44
N LYS A 35 11.22 6.40 13.40
CA LYS A 35 10.71 5.18 12.72
C LYS A 35 9.38 4.74 13.33
N ARG A 36 9.29 4.70 14.66
CA ARG A 36 8.08 4.34 15.43
C ARG A 36 6.92 5.28 15.09
N LYS A 37 7.19 6.60 14.99
CA LYS A 37 6.19 7.61 14.60
C LYS A 37 5.68 7.37 13.17
N ARG A 38 6.59 7.21 12.20
CA ARG A 38 6.24 6.95 10.81
C ARG A 38 5.41 5.68 10.64
N CYS A 39 5.79 4.59 11.31
CA CYS A 39 5.04 3.34 11.25
C CYS A 39 3.61 3.49 11.80
N ARG A 40 3.43 4.24 12.89
CA ARG A 40 2.10 4.52 13.44
C ARG A 40 1.23 5.33 12.48
N GLU A 41 1.81 6.35 11.84
CA GLU A 41 1.09 7.18 10.86
C GLU A 41 0.65 6.35 9.65
N LEU A 42 1.56 5.52 9.13
CA LEU A 42 1.28 4.65 8.01
C LEU A 42 0.21 3.60 8.35
N LEU A 43 0.28 3.00 9.52
CA LEU A 43 -0.73 2.05 10.00
C LEU A 43 -2.12 2.70 10.04
N ARG A 44 -2.23 3.93 10.57
CA ARG A 44 -3.50 4.67 10.59
C ARG A 44 -4.02 4.94 9.19
N ALA A 45 -3.14 5.34 8.26
CA ALA A 45 -3.53 5.56 6.86
C ALA A 45 -4.06 4.27 6.20
N TYR A 46 -3.41 3.12 6.42
CA TYR A 46 -3.88 1.84 5.91
C TYR A 46 -5.20 1.39 6.53
N GLN A 47 -5.37 1.59 7.84
CA GLN A 47 -6.63 1.30 8.53
C GLN A 47 -7.76 2.16 7.98
N GLN A 48 -7.51 3.45 7.74
CA GLN A 48 -8.50 4.33 7.13
C GLN A 48 -8.84 3.89 5.71
N ALA A 49 -7.83 3.66 4.85
CA ALA A 49 -8.06 3.21 3.48
C ALA A 49 -8.84 1.89 3.42
N TYR A 50 -8.59 0.98 4.37
CA TYR A 50 -9.36 -0.26 4.47
C TYR A 50 -10.83 0.00 4.83
N ARG A 51 -11.11 0.92 5.77
CA ARG A 51 -12.50 1.32 6.09
C ARG A 51 -13.19 1.98 4.90
N ASP A 52 -12.49 2.88 4.22
CA ASP A 52 -13.02 3.56 3.04
C ASP A 52 -13.36 2.56 1.91
N LEU A 53 -12.58 1.47 1.79
CA LEU A 53 -12.87 0.39 0.85
C LEU A 53 -14.07 -0.48 1.25
N ASP A 54 -14.22 -0.79 2.54
CA ASP A 54 -15.36 -1.55 3.07
C ASP A 54 -16.68 -0.74 3.02
N GLU A 55 -16.60 0.59 3.05
CA GLU A 55 -17.75 1.50 3.01
C GLU A 55 -18.23 1.81 1.59
N LEU A 56 -17.55 1.35 0.54
CA LEU A 56 -18.01 1.48 -0.85
C LEU A 56 -19.26 0.59 -1.05
N PRO A 57 -20.45 1.17 -1.28
CA PRO A 57 -21.65 0.38 -1.49
C PRO A 57 -21.50 -0.45 -2.78
N LEU A 58 -21.80 -1.75 -2.67
CA LEU A 58 -21.91 -2.70 -3.79
C LEU A 58 -22.92 -2.25 -4.87
N GLU A 59 -23.66 -1.18 -4.63
CA GLU A 59 -24.56 -0.51 -5.58
C GLU A 59 -23.82 0.14 -6.76
N ALA A 60 -22.49 0.31 -6.68
CA ALA A 60 -21.68 0.74 -7.82
C ALA A 60 -21.43 -0.38 -8.86
N GLU A 61 -21.69 -1.66 -8.54
CA GLU A 61 -21.63 -2.74 -9.54
C GLU A 61 -22.91 -2.82 -10.39
N THR A 62 -24.03 -2.22 -9.94
CA THR A 62 -25.29 -2.21 -10.71
C THR A 62 -25.51 -0.94 -11.51
N VAL A 63 -24.66 0.08 -11.39
CA VAL A 63 -24.62 1.20 -12.35
C VAL A 63 -23.69 0.84 -13.49
N GLU A 64 -24.23 0.01 -14.37
CA GLU A 64 -23.99 0.02 -15.81
C GLU A 64 -22.64 0.62 -16.23
N TRP A 65 -21.61 -0.22 -16.27
CA TRP A 65 -20.49 -0.02 -17.19
C TRP A 65 -21.08 0.04 -18.61
N GLY A 66 -21.48 1.25 -19.00
CA GLY A 66 -22.02 1.63 -20.29
C GLY A 66 -22.84 0.53 -20.98
N HIS A 67 -24.05 0.25 -20.49
CA HIS A 67 -25.06 -0.19 -21.44
C HIS A 67 -25.19 0.95 -22.44
N SER A 68 -24.69 0.71 -23.64
CA SER A 68 -25.04 1.51 -24.80
C SER A 68 -26.56 1.63 -24.78
N SER A 69 -27.03 2.85 -24.52
CA SER A 69 -28.41 3.27 -24.66
C SER A 69 -29.07 2.49 -25.79
N SER A 70 -30.15 1.78 -25.47
CA SER A 70 -31.03 1.17 -26.45
C SER A 70 -31.42 2.22 -27.49
N GLU A 71 -30.72 2.24 -28.62
CA GLU A 71 -31.10 3.04 -29.79
C GLU A 71 -32.35 2.38 -30.38
N THR A 72 -33.52 2.82 -29.95
CA THR A 72 -34.81 2.52 -30.60
C THR A 72 -34.94 3.28 -31.91
N THR A 73 -33.97 3.18 -32.81
CA THR A 73 -34.09 3.61 -34.20
C THR A 73 -33.08 2.79 -34.99
N GLY A 74 -33.56 1.82 -35.77
CA GLY A 74 -32.74 0.83 -36.47
C GLY A 74 -31.90 1.37 -37.63
N LEU A 75 -30.98 2.30 -37.38
CA LEU A 75 -30.03 2.81 -38.36
C LEU A 75 -28.65 2.98 -37.72
N PRO A 76 -27.64 2.18 -38.12
CA PRO A 76 -26.29 2.32 -37.59
C PRO A 76 -25.65 3.62 -38.08
N LYS A 77 -25.11 4.40 -37.12
CA LYS A 77 -24.49 5.70 -37.35
C LYS A 77 -23.18 5.55 -38.13
N ILE A 78 -23.23 5.88 -39.42
CA ILE A 78 -22.08 5.93 -40.33
C ILE A 78 -21.11 7.00 -39.81
N ARG A 79 -20.02 6.57 -39.16
CA ARG A 79 -18.88 7.42 -38.84
C ARG A 79 -17.98 7.53 -40.06
N GLY A 80 -17.93 8.74 -40.63
CA GLY A 80 -16.84 9.31 -41.44
C GLY A 80 -16.01 8.37 -42.31
N LEU A 81 -16.28 8.36 -43.61
CA LEU A 81 -15.30 8.07 -44.65
C LEU A 81 -14.33 9.28 -44.81
N PRO A 82 -13.14 9.16 -45.43
CA PRO A 82 -12.48 7.96 -45.96
C PRO A 82 -11.03 7.79 -45.46
N THR A 83 -10.57 6.56 -45.27
CA THR A 83 -9.15 6.24 -45.45
C THR A 83 -9.05 4.92 -46.19
N SER A 84 -8.81 5.07 -47.48
CA SER A 84 -8.33 4.02 -48.37
C SER A 84 -6.89 3.68 -47.98
N SER A 85 -6.63 2.41 -47.65
CA SER A 85 -5.41 1.76 -48.11
C SER A 85 -5.65 0.25 -48.11
N MET A 86 -5.78 -0.29 -49.31
CA MET A 86 -5.90 -1.71 -49.58
C MET A 86 -4.57 -2.39 -49.26
N TYR A 87 -4.54 -3.28 -48.27
CA TYR A 87 -3.46 -4.25 -48.15
C TYR A 87 -3.74 -5.38 -49.14
N SER A 88 -3.15 -5.26 -50.33
CA SER A 88 -2.98 -6.39 -51.23
C SER A 88 -1.89 -7.31 -50.68
N THR A 89 -2.24 -8.58 -50.58
CA THR A 89 -1.42 -9.70 -50.12
C THR A 89 -0.26 -10.02 -51.07
N SER A 90 0.92 -10.32 -50.54
CA SER A 90 1.79 -11.35 -51.13
C SER A 90 2.75 -11.96 -50.10
N SER A 91 2.57 -13.27 -49.97
CA SER A 91 3.40 -14.31 -49.36
C SER A 91 4.90 -14.27 -49.69
N SER A 92 5.66 -15.01 -48.88
CA SER A 92 7.06 -15.47 -49.00
C SER A 92 8.05 -14.55 -48.27
N GLY A 93 8.84 -14.98 -47.30
CA GLY A 93 9.42 -16.31 -47.08
C GLY A 93 10.93 -16.12 -46.92
N ASP A 94 11.47 -16.72 -45.86
CA ASP A 94 12.89 -17.06 -45.66
C ASP A 94 13.89 -16.01 -45.12
N ASN A 95 14.19 -16.19 -43.83
CA ASN A 95 15.44 -16.73 -43.26
C ASN A 95 16.81 -16.16 -43.68
N ILE A 96 17.58 -15.83 -42.62
CA ILE A 96 19.04 -15.62 -42.45
C ILE A 96 19.49 -14.16 -42.40
#